data_AF-A0A1Y2WPC7-F1
#
_entry.id   AF-A0A1Y2WPC7-F1
#
_cell.length_a   1.000
_cell.length_b   1.000
_cell.length_c   1.000
_cell.angle_alpha   90.00
_cell.angle_beta   90.00
_cell.angle_gamma   90.00
#
_symmetry.space_group_name_H-M   'P 1'
#
loop_
_entity.id
_entity.type
_entity.pdbx_description
1 polymer ?
#
loop_
_entity_poly.entity_id
_entity_poly.type
_entity_poly.pdbx_seq_one_letter_code
_entity_poly.pdbx_strand_id
1 'polypeptide(L)'
;MAIDIVHDLRLDEETHIDLATVPPEIRAAKLQSFRAYLSCFYHNSIYAWAWSRAVTLKYTPWMAKCCNMLEQYSDLEQDHILVWLVRLQYVLNEFEELHRSYKKHEVGNQNNHHKQLIRTGLEMQLRDFQTRIPNHLSTKPSILMASLTGDAFVLATPLMQTARPRPEDPTTLMIDPSKLQSAAFTARTFLDYVANLTPAQMSCFCGADITRFIMIIILSYRLSFPMSVCPGYDYSQGRKTLDFGTYIAKLASNDDGDSDNANDASTVDNSTRRVTKKTDVVSAMRVVLGSVKASFDKKSAVLEAAAEEQNKRARLCPMFDGSLEQYLPQWEGDGEGQRGSSNINSNSNNTSGSSYAPSSHSGTVSSTFHQVAPSMTGEEGVTSPGSAKPLFHDLWATMTMGWATDLDAGLQQGVEVPGMEGV
;
A
#
# COMPACT_ATOMS: atom_id res chain seq x y z
N MET A 1 7.14 -23.96 -12.03
CA MET A 1 7.97 -24.15 -13.24
C MET A 1 9.33 -23.48 -13.14
N ALA A 2 9.47 -22.15 -13.09
CA ALA A 2 10.79 -21.51 -13.06
C ALA A 2 11.66 -21.92 -11.84
N ILE A 3 11.03 -22.10 -10.68
CA ILE A 3 11.69 -22.59 -9.46
C ILE A 3 12.07 -24.07 -9.62
N ASP A 4 11.19 -24.90 -10.18
CA ASP A 4 11.49 -26.31 -10.45
C ASP A 4 12.71 -26.45 -11.37
N ILE A 5 12.82 -25.61 -12.41
CA ILE A 5 13.98 -25.56 -13.29
C ILE A 5 15.26 -25.19 -12.52
N VAL A 6 15.19 -24.26 -11.57
CA VAL A 6 16.34 -23.90 -10.71
C VAL A 6 16.81 -25.11 -9.90
N HIS A 7 15.87 -25.86 -9.32
CA HIS A 7 16.16 -27.07 -8.55
C HIS A 7 16.67 -28.22 -9.43
N ASP A 8 16.05 -28.44 -10.59
CA ASP A 8 16.44 -29.49 -11.55
C ASP A 8 17.86 -29.27 -12.06
N LEU A 9 18.23 -28.01 -12.31
CA LEU A 9 19.57 -27.61 -12.71
C LEU A 9 20.53 -27.43 -11.52
N ARG A 10 20.06 -27.62 -10.28
CA ARG A 10 20.81 -27.50 -9.03
C ARG A 10 21.54 -26.17 -8.89
N LEU A 11 20.91 -25.08 -9.33
CA LEU A 11 21.51 -23.75 -9.25
C LEU A 11 21.50 -23.20 -7.81
N ASP A 12 20.63 -23.76 -6.98
CA ASP A 12 20.49 -23.48 -5.54
C ASP A 12 21.45 -24.30 -4.65
N GLU A 13 22.20 -25.24 -5.22
CA GLU A 13 23.24 -25.99 -4.51
C GLU A 13 24.57 -25.21 -4.50
N GLU A 14 25.19 -25.10 -3.32
CA GLU A 14 26.48 -24.43 -3.18
C GLU A 14 27.59 -25.19 -3.91
N THR A 15 28.32 -24.49 -4.77
CA THR A 15 29.49 -25.04 -5.46
C THR A 15 30.79 -24.45 -4.93
N HIS A 16 31.78 -25.29 -4.66
CA HIS A 16 33.11 -24.90 -4.15
C HIS A 16 34.07 -24.36 -5.24
N ILE A 17 33.53 -23.74 -6.29
CA ILE A 17 34.33 -23.26 -7.42
C ILE A 17 34.91 -21.88 -7.07
N ASP A 18 36.23 -21.75 -7.18
CA ASP A 18 36.92 -20.46 -7.10
C ASP A 18 36.97 -19.81 -8.50
N LEU A 19 36.16 -18.77 -8.71
CA LEU A 19 36.06 -18.12 -10.02
C LEU A 19 37.34 -17.39 -10.44
N ALA A 20 38.23 -17.05 -9.51
CA ALA A 20 39.48 -16.37 -9.81
C ALA A 20 40.44 -17.26 -10.62
N THR A 21 40.46 -18.56 -10.30
CA THR A 21 41.42 -19.53 -10.86
C THR A 21 40.90 -20.28 -12.10
N VAL A 22 39.61 -20.12 -12.41
CA VAL A 22 38.93 -20.87 -13.46
C VAL A 22 39.03 -20.16 -14.83
N PRO A 23 39.14 -20.92 -15.95
CA PRO A 23 39.12 -20.37 -17.30
C PRO A 23 37.92 -19.44 -17.58
N PRO A 24 38.08 -18.44 -18.47
CA PRO A 24 37.05 -17.42 -18.72
C PRO A 24 35.73 -18.01 -19.23
N GLU A 25 35.77 -19.08 -20.03
CA GLU A 25 34.57 -19.74 -20.55
C GLU A 25 33.73 -20.39 -19.44
N ILE A 26 34.38 -21.11 -18.54
CA ILE A 26 33.72 -21.77 -17.40
C ILE A 26 33.22 -20.69 -16.42
N ARG A 27 34.00 -19.62 -16.21
CA ARG A 27 33.56 -18.47 -15.41
C ARG A 27 32.30 -17.85 -16.00
N ALA A 28 32.26 -17.58 -17.30
CA ALA A 28 31.11 -16.99 -17.96
C ALA A 28 29.85 -17.87 -17.83
N ALA A 29 29.98 -19.19 -18.02
CA ALA A 29 28.89 -20.14 -17.80
C ALA A 29 28.39 -20.12 -16.36
N LYS A 30 29.30 -20.04 -15.38
CA LYS A 30 28.92 -20.00 -13.97
C LYS A 30 28.24 -18.68 -13.58
N LEU A 31 28.68 -17.54 -14.14
CA LEU A 31 27.99 -16.27 -13.97
C LEU A 31 26.57 -16.31 -14.57
N GLN A 32 26.35 -17.00 -15.69
CA GLN A 32 25.00 -17.22 -16.23
C GLN A 32 24.12 -18.02 -15.28
N SER A 33 24.65 -19.09 -14.66
CA SER A 33 23.95 -19.84 -13.61
C SER A 33 23.52 -18.93 -12.45
N PHE A 34 24.43 -18.05 -11.98
CA PHE A 34 24.11 -17.10 -10.91
C PHE A 34 23.03 -16.11 -11.33
N ARG A 35 23.12 -15.54 -12.54
CA ARG A 35 22.08 -14.65 -13.07
C ARG A 35 20.71 -15.32 -13.09
N ALA A 36 20.62 -16.56 -13.59
CA ALA A 36 19.37 -17.30 -13.67
C ALA A 36 18.78 -17.56 -12.27
N TYR A 37 19.62 -18.00 -11.32
CA TYR A 37 19.22 -18.27 -9.94
C TYR A 37 18.73 -17.00 -9.22
N LEU A 38 19.52 -15.93 -9.26
CA LEU A 38 19.21 -14.65 -8.63
C LEU A 38 17.97 -13.98 -9.26
N SER A 39 17.85 -14.03 -10.57
CA SER A 39 16.67 -13.49 -11.28
C SER A 39 15.40 -14.26 -10.92
N CYS A 40 15.50 -15.59 -10.81
CA CYS A 40 14.37 -16.43 -10.38
C CYS A 40 13.92 -16.07 -8.97
N PHE A 41 14.85 -15.95 -8.01
CA PHE A 41 14.53 -15.48 -6.66
C PHE A 41 13.89 -14.11 -6.67
N TYR A 42 14.51 -13.13 -7.34
CA TYR A 42 14.06 -11.75 -7.35
C TYR A 42 12.64 -11.63 -7.89
N HIS A 43 12.39 -12.23 -9.06
CA HIS A 43 11.08 -12.19 -9.71
C HIS A 43 9.99 -12.84 -8.85
N ASN A 44 10.23 -14.07 -8.37
CA ASN A 44 9.26 -14.77 -7.52
C ASN A 44 9.00 -14.03 -6.20
N SER A 45 10.06 -13.46 -5.61
CA SER A 45 9.96 -12.71 -4.37
C SER A 45 9.09 -11.46 -4.49
N ILE A 46 9.23 -10.69 -5.57
CA ILE A 46 8.43 -9.48 -5.78
C ILE A 46 6.95 -9.83 -5.92
N TYR A 47 6.62 -10.86 -6.71
CA TYR A 47 5.23 -11.29 -6.85
C TYR A 47 4.68 -11.84 -5.53
N ALA A 48 5.45 -12.64 -4.80
CA ALA A 48 5.03 -13.16 -3.51
C ALA A 48 4.81 -12.02 -2.49
N TRP A 49 5.70 -11.03 -2.48
CA TRP A 49 5.61 -9.86 -1.62
C TRP A 49 4.39 -8.98 -1.95
N ALA A 50 4.22 -8.58 -3.21
CA ALA A 50 3.15 -7.68 -3.63
C ALA A 50 1.74 -8.25 -3.39
N TRP A 51 1.60 -9.58 -3.50
CA TRP A 51 0.33 -10.27 -3.36
C TRP A 51 0.18 -11.02 -2.04
N SER A 52 1.04 -10.74 -1.05
CA SER A 52 1.06 -11.37 0.27
C SER A 52 1.03 -12.92 0.22
N ARG A 53 1.74 -13.52 -0.74
CA ARG A 53 1.91 -14.98 -0.87
C ARG A 53 3.20 -15.46 -0.18
N ALA A 54 3.23 -16.72 0.20
CA ALA A 54 4.45 -17.34 0.73
C ALA A 54 5.54 -17.35 -0.34
N VAL A 55 6.75 -16.90 0.03
CA VAL A 55 7.93 -17.02 -0.81
C VAL A 55 8.36 -18.48 -0.83
N THR A 56 8.34 -19.09 -2.00
CA THR A 56 8.69 -20.50 -2.22
C THR A 56 10.20 -20.71 -2.28
N LEU A 57 10.95 -19.80 -2.92
CA LEU A 57 12.41 -19.82 -2.96
C LEU A 57 12.97 -18.86 -1.91
N LYS A 58 13.43 -19.39 -0.77
CA LYS A 58 13.96 -18.58 0.34
C LYS A 58 15.36 -18.06 0.03
N TYR A 59 15.70 -16.91 0.59
CA TYR A 59 17.05 -16.35 0.51
C TYR A 59 17.99 -17.19 1.37
N THR A 60 19.14 -17.59 0.81
CA THR A 60 20.12 -18.47 1.48
C THR A 60 21.51 -17.84 1.54
N PRO A 61 22.40 -18.33 2.42
CA PRO A 61 23.81 -17.92 2.41
C PRO A 61 24.48 -18.13 1.05
N TRP A 62 24.11 -19.20 0.34
CA TRP A 62 24.55 -19.45 -1.03
C TRP A 62 24.12 -18.34 -1.99
N MET A 63 22.89 -17.83 -1.88
CA MET A 63 22.41 -16.72 -2.69
C MET A 63 23.19 -15.43 -2.43
N ALA A 64 23.51 -15.16 -1.16
CA ALA A 64 24.39 -14.03 -0.80
C ALA A 64 25.80 -14.18 -1.42
N LYS A 65 26.35 -15.40 -1.43
CA LYS A 65 27.62 -15.72 -2.08
C LYS A 65 27.55 -15.52 -3.60
N CYS A 66 26.45 -15.96 -4.24
CA CYS A 66 26.19 -15.72 -5.67
C CYS A 66 26.13 -14.22 -5.99
N CYS A 67 25.46 -13.42 -5.15
CA CYS A 67 25.45 -11.96 -5.28
C CYS A 67 26.86 -11.37 -5.25
N ASN A 68 27.69 -11.78 -4.29
CA ASN A 68 29.07 -11.29 -4.17
C ASN A 68 29.94 -11.71 -5.35
N MET A 69 29.80 -12.96 -5.81
CA MET A 69 30.52 -13.47 -6.97
C MET A 69 30.11 -12.72 -8.25
N LEU A 70 28.82 -12.48 -8.43
CA LEU A 70 28.32 -11.78 -9.60
C LEU A 70 28.76 -10.30 -9.61
N GLU A 71 28.74 -9.64 -8.44
CA GLU A 71 29.22 -8.26 -8.29
C GLU A 71 30.74 -8.13 -8.44
N GLN A 72 31.52 -9.15 -8.07
CA GLN A 72 32.99 -9.09 -8.14
C GLN A 72 33.54 -9.42 -9.54
N TYR A 73 32.92 -10.38 -10.24
CA TYR A 73 33.49 -10.97 -11.45
C TYR A 73 32.74 -10.64 -12.74
N SER A 74 31.59 -9.96 -12.67
CA SER A 74 30.89 -9.52 -13.87
C SER A 74 31.31 -8.11 -14.28
N ASP A 75 31.41 -7.89 -15.58
CA ASP A 75 31.62 -6.57 -16.18
C ASP A 75 30.30 -5.90 -16.61
N LEU A 76 29.16 -6.60 -16.46
CA LEU A 76 27.86 -6.12 -16.92
C LEU A 76 27.18 -5.26 -15.84
N GLU A 77 26.87 -4.00 -16.16
CA GLU A 77 26.14 -3.10 -15.27
C GLU A 77 24.83 -3.70 -14.75
N GLN A 78 24.11 -4.45 -15.61
CA GLN A 78 22.83 -5.09 -15.30
C GLN A 78 22.96 -6.13 -14.19
N ASP A 79 24.12 -6.79 -14.08
CA ASP A 79 24.35 -7.77 -13.04
C ASP A 79 24.52 -7.10 -11.68
N HIS A 80 25.24 -5.98 -11.63
CA HIS A 80 25.34 -5.20 -10.40
C HIS A 80 23.97 -4.64 -9.98
N ILE A 81 23.15 -4.17 -10.94
CA ILE A 81 21.77 -3.76 -10.67
C ILE A 81 20.97 -4.94 -10.08
N LEU A 82 21.02 -6.12 -10.69
CA LEU A 82 20.32 -7.32 -10.20
C LEU A 82 20.73 -7.67 -8.77
N VAL A 83 22.03 -7.64 -8.47
CA VAL A 83 22.56 -7.95 -7.12
C VAL A 83 21.95 -7.02 -6.06
N TRP A 84 21.92 -5.72 -6.31
CA TRP A 84 21.34 -4.76 -5.38
C TRP A 84 19.83 -4.90 -5.26
N LEU A 85 19.13 -5.17 -6.37
CA LEU A 85 17.69 -5.46 -6.36
C LEU A 85 17.34 -6.71 -5.55
N VAL A 86 18.15 -7.78 -5.64
CA VAL A 86 18.01 -8.99 -4.81
C VAL A 86 18.19 -8.67 -3.34
N ARG A 87 19.25 -7.92 -2.98
CA ARG A 87 19.54 -7.53 -1.59
C ARG A 87 18.41 -6.70 -0.99
N LEU A 88 17.90 -5.70 -1.71
CA LEU A 88 16.77 -4.89 -1.27
C LEU A 88 15.51 -5.75 -1.11
N GLN A 89 15.20 -6.60 -2.08
CA GLN A 89 14.01 -7.45 -2.04
C GLN A 89 14.06 -8.48 -0.89
N TYR A 90 15.23 -9.01 -0.55
CA TYR A 90 15.41 -9.88 0.60
C TYR A 90 14.91 -9.22 1.88
N VAL A 91 15.33 -7.97 2.15
CA VAL A 91 14.91 -7.25 3.36
C VAL A 91 13.38 -7.05 3.37
N LEU A 92 12.78 -6.70 2.23
CA LEU A 92 11.33 -6.54 2.11
C LEU A 92 10.56 -7.85 2.34
N ASN A 93 11.10 -8.99 1.90
CA ASN A 93 10.51 -10.30 2.18
C ASN A 93 10.56 -10.62 3.68
N GLU A 94 11.67 -10.32 4.36
CA GLU A 94 11.80 -10.52 5.81
C GLU A 94 10.84 -9.62 6.60
N PHE A 95 10.64 -8.38 6.15
CA PHE A 95 9.60 -7.50 6.72
C PHE A 95 8.21 -8.09 6.59
N GLU A 96 7.87 -8.62 5.41
CA GLU A 96 6.56 -9.23 5.16
C GLU A 96 6.37 -10.53 5.98
N GLU A 97 7.40 -11.37 6.13
CA GLU A 97 7.35 -12.56 6.98
C GLU A 97 7.19 -12.18 8.47
N LEU A 98 7.95 -11.18 8.93
CA LEU A 98 7.78 -10.62 10.28
C LEU A 98 6.37 -10.10 10.47
N HIS A 99 5.83 -9.36 9.50
CA HIS A 99 4.47 -8.84 9.54
C HIS A 99 3.41 -9.95 9.60
N ARG A 100 3.59 -11.04 8.85
CA ARG A 100 2.72 -12.24 8.95
C ARG A 100 2.81 -12.91 10.31
N SER A 101 3.97 -12.88 10.97
CA SER A 101 4.12 -13.43 12.32
C SER A 101 3.30 -12.68 13.37
N TYR A 102 2.91 -11.42 13.14
CA TYR A 102 2.00 -10.69 14.03
C TYR A 102 0.56 -11.21 13.96
N LYS A 103 0.15 -11.80 12.82
CA LYS A 103 -1.20 -12.37 12.63
C LYS A 103 -1.36 -13.76 13.23
N LYS A 104 -0.26 -14.50 13.40
CA LYS A 104 -0.28 -15.80 14.07
C LYS A 104 -0.51 -15.53 15.56
N HIS A 105 -1.71 -15.85 16.05
CA HIS A 105 -2.11 -15.70 17.46
C HIS A 105 -1.17 -16.52 18.38
N GLU A 106 -0.08 -15.90 18.84
CA GLU A 106 0.71 -16.42 19.94
C GLU A 106 0.42 -15.57 21.17
N VAL A 107 -0.25 -16.19 22.14
CA VAL A 107 -0.69 -15.62 23.40
C VAL A 107 0.54 -15.38 24.28
N GLY A 108 1.24 -14.26 24.07
CA GLY A 108 2.39 -13.88 24.89
C GLY A 108 2.92 -12.47 24.61
N ASN A 109 2.74 -11.56 25.56
CA ASN A 109 3.23 -10.16 25.48
C ASN A 109 4.75 -10.03 25.27
N GLN A 110 5.53 -11.06 25.64
CA GLN A 110 6.99 -11.08 25.46
C GLN A 110 7.40 -11.07 23.98
N ASN A 111 6.54 -11.56 23.08
CA ASN A 111 6.85 -11.65 21.65
C ASN A 111 6.82 -10.27 20.96
N ASN A 112 6.05 -9.30 21.47
CA ASN A 112 5.89 -8.00 20.79
C ASN A 112 7.14 -7.13 20.83
N HIS A 113 7.85 -7.09 21.97
CA HIS A 113 9.09 -6.33 22.08
C HIS A 113 10.19 -6.94 21.19
N HIS A 114 10.25 -8.27 21.14
CA HIS A 114 11.16 -8.99 20.25
C HIS A 114 10.88 -8.69 18.78
N LYS A 115 9.61 -8.77 18.34
CA LYS A 115 9.23 -8.43 16.96
C LYS A 115 9.52 -6.97 16.61
N GLN A 116 9.32 -6.04 17.54
CA GLN A 116 9.67 -4.63 17.34
C GLN A 116 11.19 -4.44 17.19
N LEU A 117 12.00 -5.16 17.97
CA LEU A 117 13.46 -5.14 17.82
C LEU A 117 13.88 -5.67 16.44
N ILE A 118 13.30 -6.79 15.99
CA ILE A 118 13.54 -7.33 14.64
C ILE A 118 13.15 -6.30 13.58
N ARG A 119 11.97 -5.68 13.71
CA ARG A 119 11.51 -4.63 12.78
C ARG A 119 12.54 -3.52 12.66
N THR A 120 12.98 -2.93 13.77
CA THR A 120 13.99 -1.87 13.77
C THR A 120 15.32 -2.33 13.15
N GLY A 121 15.72 -3.58 13.42
CA GLY A 121 16.89 -4.18 12.79
C GLY A 121 16.79 -4.27 11.26
N LEU A 122 15.63 -4.66 10.74
CA LEU A 122 15.36 -4.69 9.31
C LEU A 122 15.28 -3.27 8.72
N GLU A 123 14.73 -2.29 9.43
CA GLU A 123 14.70 -0.87 9.01
C GLU A 123 16.13 -0.35 8.83
N MET A 124 17.00 -0.67 9.79
CA MET A 124 18.41 -0.32 9.74
C MET A 124 19.14 -1.06 8.61
N GLN A 125 18.86 -2.35 8.39
CA GLN A 125 19.46 -3.13 7.32
C GLN A 125 19.07 -2.59 5.93
N LEU A 126 17.81 -2.17 5.74
CA LEU A 126 17.38 -1.55 4.49
C LEU A 126 18.17 -0.27 4.21
N ARG A 127 18.29 0.61 5.22
CA ARG A 127 19.07 1.85 5.10
C ARG A 127 20.54 1.57 4.82
N ASP A 128 21.14 0.61 5.52
CA ASP A 128 22.53 0.20 5.28
C ASP A 128 22.76 -0.33 3.86
N PHE A 129 21.80 -1.08 3.31
CA PHE A 129 21.88 -1.50 1.91
C PHE A 129 21.78 -0.30 0.98
N GLN A 130 20.81 0.59 1.19
CA GLN A 130 20.62 1.78 0.36
C GLN A 130 21.85 2.70 0.35
N THR A 131 22.53 2.90 1.50
CA THR A 131 23.74 3.74 1.58
C THR A 131 24.96 3.10 0.94
N ARG A 132 25.01 1.77 0.85
CA ARG A 132 26.11 1.04 0.21
C ARG A 132 25.96 0.90 -1.30
N ILE A 133 24.80 1.22 -1.88
CA ILE A 133 24.61 1.21 -3.33
C ILE A 133 25.52 2.27 -3.96
N PRO A 134 26.37 1.91 -4.94
CA PRO A 134 27.17 2.89 -5.68
C PRO A 134 26.32 3.99 -6.34
N ASN A 135 26.79 5.24 -6.30
CA ASN A 135 26.03 6.41 -6.79
C ASN A 135 25.57 6.30 -8.25
N HIS A 136 26.35 5.65 -9.11
CA HIS A 136 25.98 5.46 -10.52
C HIS A 136 24.84 4.44 -10.70
N LEU A 137 24.63 3.54 -9.73
CA LEU A 137 23.53 2.57 -9.71
C LEU A 137 22.30 3.11 -8.99
N SER A 138 22.46 3.93 -7.94
CA SER A 138 21.35 4.43 -7.14
C SER A 138 20.37 5.30 -7.93
N THR A 139 20.84 5.92 -9.03
CA THR A 139 20.02 6.72 -9.94
C THR A 139 19.32 5.91 -11.03
N LYS A 140 19.60 4.60 -11.14
CA LYS A 140 18.96 3.73 -12.14
C LYS A 140 17.48 3.53 -11.78
N PRO A 141 16.55 3.56 -12.76
CA PRO A 141 15.11 3.52 -12.49
C PRO A 141 14.66 2.40 -11.55
N SER A 142 15.03 1.15 -11.84
CA SER A 142 14.60 0.00 -11.04
C SER A 142 15.13 0.04 -9.61
N ILE A 143 16.35 0.55 -9.38
CA ILE A 143 16.94 0.70 -8.05
C ILE A 143 16.23 1.80 -7.27
N LEU A 144 16.08 2.98 -7.89
CA LEU A 144 15.41 4.11 -7.25
C LEU A 144 13.97 3.76 -6.89
N MET A 145 13.24 3.15 -7.82
CA MET A 145 11.88 2.66 -7.58
C MET A 145 11.85 1.61 -6.47
N ALA A 146 12.79 0.67 -6.43
CA ALA A 146 12.88 -0.33 -5.38
C ALA A 146 13.15 0.29 -4.00
N SER A 147 14.07 1.25 -3.91
CA SER A 147 14.38 1.95 -2.66
C SER A 147 13.18 2.73 -2.13
N LEU A 148 12.57 3.58 -2.96
CA LEU A 148 11.40 4.38 -2.58
C LEU A 148 10.20 3.50 -2.21
N THR A 149 9.97 2.42 -2.96
CA THR A 149 8.89 1.47 -2.63
C THR A 149 9.17 0.74 -1.32
N GLY A 150 10.43 0.36 -1.06
CA GLY A 150 10.83 -0.25 0.19
C GLY A 150 10.60 0.66 1.38
N ASP A 151 10.99 1.93 1.28
CA ASP A 151 10.78 2.94 2.32
C ASP A 151 9.28 3.14 2.61
N ALA A 152 8.47 3.29 1.55
CA ALA A 152 7.02 3.43 1.69
C ALA A 152 6.38 2.19 2.32
N PHE A 153 6.81 0.99 1.90
CA PHE A 153 6.30 -0.27 2.43
C PHE A 153 6.64 -0.47 3.90
N VAL A 154 7.86 -0.17 4.33
CA VAL A 154 8.28 -0.29 5.74
C VAL A 154 7.48 0.64 6.64
N LEU A 155 7.09 1.81 6.14
CA LEU A 155 6.28 2.77 6.88
C LEU A 155 4.79 2.38 6.93
N ALA A 156 4.27 1.80 5.85
CA ALA A 156 2.85 1.52 5.66
C ALA A 156 2.51 0.04 5.45
N THR A 157 3.33 -0.88 5.96
CA THR A 157 3.21 -2.34 5.74
C THR A 157 1.79 -2.87 5.95
N PRO A 158 1.06 -2.51 7.03
CA PRO A 158 -0.31 -2.99 7.24
C PRO A 158 -1.28 -2.53 6.15
N LEU A 159 -1.05 -1.36 5.55
CA LEU A 159 -1.86 -0.82 4.46
C LEU A 159 -1.50 -1.41 3.09
N MET A 160 -0.43 -2.20 2.98
CA MET A 160 -0.02 -2.82 1.72
C MET A 160 -0.56 -4.24 1.58
N GLN A 161 -1.37 -4.69 2.55
CA GLN A 161 -1.95 -6.02 2.53
C GLN A 161 -3.23 -6.09 1.72
N THR A 162 -3.37 -7.24 1.06
CA THR A 162 -4.45 -7.60 0.16
C THR A 162 -5.68 -8.12 0.91
N ALA A 163 -5.47 -8.76 2.07
CA ALA A 163 -6.52 -9.29 2.92
C ALA A 163 -7.00 -8.26 3.95
N ARG A 164 -8.32 -8.08 4.06
CA ARG A 164 -8.98 -7.22 5.05
C ARG A 164 -8.39 -7.46 6.45
N PRO A 165 -7.82 -6.46 7.12
CA PRO A 165 -7.56 -6.54 8.55
C PRO A 165 -8.91 -6.75 9.23
N ARG A 166 -9.08 -7.84 9.99
CA ARG A 166 -10.25 -7.94 10.86
C ARG A 166 -10.14 -6.81 11.91
N PRO A 167 -11.25 -6.21 12.35
CA PRO A 167 -11.22 -5.16 13.38
C PRO A 167 -10.52 -5.59 14.68
N GLU A 168 -10.50 -6.90 14.94
CA GLU A 168 -9.84 -7.52 16.10
C GLU A 168 -8.37 -7.90 15.85
N ASP A 169 -7.80 -7.56 14.69
CA ASP A 169 -6.45 -7.95 14.32
C ASP A 169 -5.42 -7.11 15.12
N PRO A 170 -4.52 -7.75 15.90
CA PRO A 170 -3.49 -7.06 16.68
C PRO A 170 -2.53 -6.23 15.82
N THR A 171 -2.51 -6.42 14.49
CA THR A 171 -1.74 -5.58 13.55
C THR A 171 -2.22 -4.12 13.50
N THR A 172 -3.43 -3.82 13.97
CA THR A 172 -3.94 -2.44 14.14
C THR A 172 -3.04 -1.61 15.06
N LEU A 173 -2.41 -2.24 16.06
CA LEU A 173 -1.48 -1.60 16.99
C LEU A 173 -0.16 -1.16 16.34
N MET A 174 0.13 -1.60 15.11
CA MET A 174 1.35 -1.26 14.38
C MET A 174 1.21 -0.06 13.45
N ILE A 175 0.00 0.48 13.29
CA ILE A 175 -0.24 1.61 12.40
C ILE A 175 -0.05 2.91 13.18
N ASP A 176 1.05 3.59 12.88
CA ASP A 176 1.37 4.90 13.44
C ASP A 176 0.96 6.00 12.44
N PRO A 177 0.04 6.92 12.80
CA PRO A 177 -0.37 8.03 11.93
C PRO A 177 0.81 8.84 11.38
N SER A 178 1.86 9.05 12.17
CA SER A 178 3.04 9.82 11.76
C SER A 178 3.87 9.08 10.71
N LYS A 179 3.96 7.75 10.81
CA LYS A 179 4.60 6.91 9.79
C LYS A 179 3.79 6.86 8.50
N LEU A 180 2.46 6.84 8.58
CA LEU A 180 1.60 6.94 7.40
C LEU A 180 1.75 8.27 6.68
N GLN A 181 1.87 9.37 7.44
CA GLN A 181 2.15 10.68 6.86
C GLN A 181 3.53 10.71 6.19
N SER A 182 4.54 10.07 6.80
CA SER A 182 5.87 9.89 6.18
C SER A 182 5.80 9.06 4.90
N ALA A 183 4.97 7.99 4.89
CA ALA A 183 4.75 7.17 3.70
C ALA A 183 4.10 7.98 2.56
N ALA A 184 3.22 8.93 2.87
CA ALA A 184 2.63 9.83 1.90
C ALA A 184 3.70 10.70 1.20
N PHE A 185 4.68 11.22 1.94
CA PHE A 185 5.81 11.94 1.34
C PHE A 185 6.66 11.03 0.45
N THR A 186 6.99 9.83 0.89
CA THR A 186 7.77 8.87 0.09
C THR A 186 7.03 8.47 -1.19
N ALA A 187 5.72 8.19 -1.10
CA ALA A 187 4.89 7.87 -2.25
C ALA A 187 4.81 9.06 -3.23
N ARG A 188 4.72 10.30 -2.74
CA ARG A 188 4.79 11.50 -3.58
C ARG A 188 6.12 11.56 -4.34
N THR A 189 7.25 11.39 -3.68
CA THR A 189 8.58 11.36 -4.32
C THR A 189 8.67 10.30 -5.43
N PHE A 190 8.06 9.14 -5.22
CA PHE A 190 7.97 8.10 -6.23
C PHE A 190 7.10 8.53 -7.43
N LEU A 191 5.93 9.11 -7.17
CA LEU A 191 5.04 9.61 -8.22
C LEU A 191 5.67 10.76 -9.01
N ASP A 192 6.38 11.66 -8.33
CA ASP A 192 7.19 12.72 -8.94
C ASP A 192 8.22 12.14 -9.90
N TYR A 193 8.95 11.10 -9.49
CA TYR A 193 9.90 10.44 -10.36
C TYR A 193 9.22 9.83 -11.59
N VAL A 194 8.18 9.03 -11.41
CA VAL A 194 7.50 8.32 -12.51
C VAL A 194 6.80 9.28 -13.46
N ALA A 195 6.19 10.35 -12.95
CA ALA A 195 5.50 11.35 -13.76
C ALA A 195 6.44 12.26 -14.57
N ASN A 196 7.75 12.18 -14.33
CA ASN A 196 8.77 12.86 -15.12
C ASN A 196 9.48 11.92 -16.12
N LEU A 197 9.11 10.64 -16.16
CA LEU A 197 9.62 9.71 -17.16
C LEU A 197 8.94 9.92 -18.52
N THR A 198 9.72 9.74 -19.58
CA THR A 198 9.19 9.70 -20.94
C THR A 198 8.40 8.41 -21.18
N PRO A 199 7.44 8.40 -22.13
CA PRO A 199 6.74 7.18 -22.52
C PRO A 199 7.68 6.03 -22.92
N ALA A 200 8.80 6.35 -23.60
CA ALA A 200 9.81 5.38 -23.96
C ALA A 200 10.45 4.72 -22.73
N GLN A 201 10.79 5.49 -21.70
CA GLN A 201 11.34 4.95 -20.45
C GLN A 201 10.33 4.08 -19.69
N MET A 202 9.06 4.50 -19.63
CA MET A 202 8.00 3.71 -19.01
C MET A 202 7.75 2.39 -19.75
N SER A 203 7.90 2.38 -21.08
CA SER A 203 7.75 1.16 -21.89
C SER A 203 8.84 0.11 -21.61
N CYS A 204 9.97 0.53 -21.02
CA CYS A 204 11.07 -0.35 -20.63
C CYS A 204 10.90 -0.95 -19.24
N PHE A 205 9.81 -0.66 -18.52
CA PHE A 205 9.58 -1.23 -17.20
C PHE A 205 9.46 -2.75 -17.28
N CYS A 206 10.27 -3.44 -16.47
CA CYS A 206 10.11 -4.86 -16.30
C CYS A 206 8.90 -5.17 -15.39
N GLY A 207 8.47 -6.42 -15.32
CA GLY A 207 7.33 -6.81 -14.47
C GLY A 207 7.51 -6.43 -13.00
N ALA A 208 8.75 -6.39 -12.51
CA ALA A 208 9.07 -5.93 -11.15
C ALA A 208 8.77 -4.44 -10.95
N ASP A 209 9.17 -3.60 -11.92
CA ASP A 209 8.98 -2.15 -11.86
C ASP A 209 7.49 -1.80 -11.95
N ILE A 210 6.76 -2.48 -12.84
CA ILE A 210 5.30 -2.36 -12.95
C ILE A 210 4.63 -2.76 -11.63
N THR A 211 5.07 -3.85 -11.00
CA THR A 211 4.50 -4.29 -9.71
C THR A 211 4.70 -3.24 -8.63
N ARG A 212 5.90 -2.65 -8.52
CA ARG A 212 6.16 -1.56 -7.56
C ARG A 212 5.32 -0.32 -7.83
N PHE A 213 5.21 0.05 -9.10
CA PHE A 213 4.35 1.16 -9.52
C PHE A 213 2.90 0.94 -9.08
N ILE A 214 2.33 -0.23 -9.35
CA ILE A 214 0.97 -0.61 -8.93
C ILE A 214 0.83 -0.52 -7.40
N MET A 215 1.79 -1.04 -6.64
CA MET A 215 1.76 -0.98 -5.17
C MET A 215 1.75 0.46 -4.64
N ILE A 216 2.52 1.38 -5.25
CA ILE A 216 2.50 2.80 -4.87
C ILE A 216 1.19 3.50 -5.27
N ILE A 217 0.60 3.17 -6.43
CA ILE A 217 -0.72 3.68 -6.82
C ILE A 217 -1.76 3.27 -5.76
N ILE A 218 -1.72 2.03 -5.30
CA ILE A 218 -2.66 1.53 -4.29
C ILE A 218 -2.43 2.23 -2.94
N LEU A 219 -1.18 2.33 -2.50
CA LEU A 219 -0.84 3.03 -1.27
C LEU A 219 -1.33 4.49 -1.30
N SER A 220 -1.06 5.19 -2.39
CA SER A 220 -1.45 6.60 -2.57
C SER A 220 -2.96 6.76 -2.58
N TYR A 221 -3.68 5.82 -3.19
CA TYR A 221 -5.15 5.78 -3.12
C TYR A 221 -5.61 5.63 -1.67
N ARG A 222 -5.07 4.64 -0.92
CA ARG A 222 -5.47 4.38 0.48
C ARG A 222 -5.20 5.58 1.39
N LEU A 223 -4.04 6.22 1.26
CA LEU A 223 -3.64 7.40 2.03
C LEU A 223 -4.45 8.67 1.68
N SER A 224 -5.21 8.66 0.59
CA SER A 224 -6.04 9.81 0.19
C SER A 224 -7.42 9.84 0.84
N PHE A 225 -7.81 8.79 1.56
CA PHE A 225 -9.16 8.63 2.11
C PHE A 225 -9.15 8.21 3.58
N PRO A 226 -10.27 8.44 4.32
CA PRO A 226 -10.41 7.94 5.68
C PRO A 226 -10.24 6.42 5.76
N MET A 227 -9.56 5.95 6.81
CA MET A 227 -9.32 4.53 7.05
C MET A 227 -9.81 4.14 8.44
N SER A 228 -10.69 3.13 8.51
CA SER A 228 -11.21 2.62 9.79
C SER A 228 -10.13 2.00 10.67
N VAL A 229 -9.06 1.46 10.06
CA VAL A 229 -7.95 0.80 10.75
C VAL A 229 -7.03 1.82 11.45
N CYS A 230 -7.09 3.11 11.07
CA CYS A 230 -6.32 4.17 11.71
C CYS A 230 -7.10 5.49 11.71
N PRO A 231 -8.09 5.65 12.62
CA PRO A 231 -8.92 6.86 12.66
C PRO A 231 -8.12 8.13 12.97
N GLY A 232 -6.97 8.02 13.65
CA GLY A 232 -6.09 9.14 13.96
C GLY A 232 -5.25 9.65 12.80
N TYR A 233 -5.32 9.02 11.62
CA TYR A 233 -4.62 9.50 10.42
C TYR A 233 -5.36 10.67 9.77
N ASP A 234 -4.68 11.81 9.63
CA ASP A 234 -5.20 12.96 8.89
C ASP A 234 -5.09 12.72 7.37
N TYR A 235 -6.08 12.02 6.82
CA TYR A 235 -6.19 11.77 5.39
C TYR A 235 -6.32 13.07 4.58
N SER A 236 -6.79 14.18 5.18
CA SER A 236 -6.91 15.45 4.49
C SER A 236 -5.53 16.05 4.22
N GLN A 237 -4.63 15.97 5.21
CA GLN A 237 -3.22 16.32 5.06
C GLN A 237 -2.50 15.35 4.13
N GLY A 238 -2.77 14.05 4.25
CA GLY A 238 -2.28 13.01 3.36
C GLY A 238 -2.60 13.29 1.88
N ARG A 239 -3.87 13.55 1.57
CA ARG A 239 -4.35 13.88 0.22
C ARG A 239 -3.71 15.16 -0.33
N LYS A 240 -3.58 16.22 0.49
CA LYS A 240 -2.85 17.45 0.10
C LYS A 240 -1.37 17.18 -0.19
N THR A 241 -0.75 16.34 0.63
CA THR A 241 0.67 15.98 0.49
C THR A 241 0.92 15.13 -0.76
N LEU A 242 0.04 14.17 -1.05
CA LEU A 242 0.19 13.30 -2.20
C LEU A 242 -0.16 14.00 -3.52
N ASP A 243 -1.19 14.85 -3.49
CA ASP A 243 -1.80 15.43 -4.70
C ASP A 243 -2.12 14.34 -5.76
N PHE A 244 -2.58 13.18 -5.27
CA PHE A 244 -2.66 11.95 -6.05
C PHE A 244 -3.55 12.08 -7.28
N GLY A 245 -4.65 12.85 -7.18
CA GLY A 245 -5.56 13.11 -8.30
C GLY A 245 -4.85 13.78 -9.48
N THR A 246 -3.94 14.73 -9.21
CA THR A 246 -3.16 15.42 -10.24
C THR A 246 -2.17 14.48 -10.91
N TYR A 247 -1.45 13.64 -10.15
CA TYR A 247 -0.53 12.66 -10.73
C TYR A 247 -1.24 11.61 -11.59
N ILE A 248 -2.36 11.04 -11.13
CA ILE A 248 -3.09 10.06 -11.97
C ILE A 248 -3.63 10.75 -13.22
N ALA A 249 -4.16 11.97 -13.13
CA ALA A 249 -4.62 12.71 -14.30
C ALA A 249 -3.50 12.88 -15.34
N LYS A 250 -2.31 13.29 -14.90
CA LYS A 250 -1.13 13.44 -15.75
C LYS A 250 -0.66 12.11 -16.34
N LEU A 251 -0.63 11.04 -15.53
CA LEU A 251 -0.19 9.72 -15.99
C LEU A 251 -1.22 9.02 -16.90
N ALA A 252 -2.50 9.37 -16.79
CA ALA A 252 -3.58 8.84 -17.63
C ALA A 252 -3.78 9.66 -18.92
N SER A 253 -3.34 10.92 -18.97
CA SER A 253 -3.49 11.74 -20.16
C SER A 253 -2.68 11.19 -21.34
N ASN A 254 -3.31 11.18 -22.51
CA ASN A 254 -2.61 10.99 -23.78
C ASN A 254 -1.98 12.33 -24.15
N ASP A 255 -0.88 12.69 -23.51
CA ASP A 255 -0.01 13.72 -24.06
C ASP A 255 0.77 13.07 -25.20
N ASP A 256 0.04 12.79 -26.29
CA ASP A 256 0.66 12.63 -27.59
C ASP A 256 1.12 14.03 -27.92
N GLY A 257 2.42 14.32 -27.73
CA GLY A 257 3.00 15.60 -28.07
C GLY A 257 2.65 15.93 -29.51
N ASP A 258 1.60 16.71 -29.68
CA ASP A 258 1.20 17.34 -30.93
C ASP A 258 2.22 18.46 -31.12
N SER A 259 3.42 18.07 -31.54
CA SER A 259 4.25 18.99 -32.30
C SER A 259 3.49 19.25 -33.59
N ASP A 260 2.68 20.31 -33.54
CA ASP A 260 2.20 21.07 -34.67
C ASP A 260 3.21 21.01 -35.82
N ASN A 261 2.93 20.17 -36.80
CA ASN A 261 3.29 20.40 -38.19
C ASN A 261 1.99 20.37 -39.00
N ALA A 262 1.06 21.23 -38.59
CA ALA A 262 0.02 21.74 -39.47
C ALA A 262 0.67 22.67 -40.50
N ASN A 263 1.20 22.08 -41.57
CA ASN A 263 1.25 22.67 -42.92
C ASN A 263 1.78 21.61 -43.90
N ASP A 264 0.93 20.65 -44.26
CA ASP A 264 0.89 20.31 -45.67
C ASP A 264 -0.51 19.83 -46.06
N ALA A 265 -1.21 20.72 -46.75
CA ALA A 265 -2.47 20.42 -47.39
C ALA A 265 -2.17 19.57 -48.64
N SER A 266 -2.26 18.25 -48.51
CA SER A 266 -2.52 17.41 -49.67
C SER A 266 -3.59 16.37 -49.36
N THR A 267 -4.73 16.66 -49.97
CA THR A 267 -5.87 15.80 -50.26
C THR A 267 -5.39 14.47 -50.86
N VAL A 268 -5.97 13.35 -50.38
CA VAL A 268 -6.39 12.14 -51.11
C VAL A 268 -6.24 10.87 -50.24
N ASP A 269 -7.30 10.07 -50.23
CA ASP A 269 -7.47 8.69 -49.72
C ASP A 269 -7.74 8.40 -48.22
N ASN A 270 -8.98 8.73 -47.84
CA ASN A 270 -9.72 8.13 -46.73
C ASN A 270 -10.24 6.72 -47.10
N SER A 271 -9.42 5.66 -47.04
CA SER A 271 -9.99 4.29 -46.93
C SER A 271 -9.11 3.16 -46.39
N THR A 272 -7.80 3.33 -46.15
CA THR A 272 -6.94 2.16 -45.78
C THR A 272 -6.01 2.36 -44.58
N ARG A 273 -6.09 3.47 -43.83
CA ARG A 273 -5.24 3.71 -42.67
C ARG A 273 -5.91 3.42 -41.32
N ARG A 274 -6.63 2.30 -41.19
CA ARG A 274 -6.70 1.62 -39.88
C ARG A 274 -5.33 0.94 -39.67
N VAL A 275 -4.31 1.76 -39.41
CA VAL A 275 -3.12 1.25 -38.72
C VAL A 275 -3.66 0.73 -37.40
N THR A 276 -3.69 -0.60 -37.27
CA THR A 276 -3.96 -1.28 -36.01
C THR A 276 -3.06 -0.61 -34.98
N LYS A 277 -3.62 0.29 -34.15
CA LYS A 277 -2.90 0.94 -33.07
C LYS A 277 -2.35 -0.21 -32.23
N LYS A 278 -1.06 -0.51 -32.35
CA LYS A 278 -0.42 -1.53 -31.52
C LYS A 278 -0.63 -1.03 -30.10
N THR A 279 -1.42 -1.76 -29.33
CA THR A 279 -1.60 -1.48 -27.91
C THR A 279 -0.25 -1.69 -27.25
N ASP A 280 0.48 -0.61 -27.01
CA ASP A 280 1.71 -0.66 -26.25
C ASP A 280 1.39 -0.70 -24.74
N VAL A 281 2.38 -1.14 -23.95
CA VAL A 281 2.23 -1.28 -22.50
C VAL A 281 1.84 0.06 -21.85
N VAL A 282 2.35 1.17 -22.39
CA VAL A 282 2.06 2.51 -21.89
C VAL A 282 0.60 2.88 -22.13
N SER A 283 0.05 2.63 -23.32
CA SER A 283 -1.38 2.85 -23.61
C SER A 283 -2.27 1.99 -22.72
N ALA A 284 -1.91 0.72 -22.50
CA ALA A 284 -2.64 -0.14 -21.58
C ALA A 284 -2.61 0.40 -20.15
N MET A 285 -1.44 0.86 -19.68
CA MET A 285 -1.29 1.46 -18.35
C MET A 285 -2.10 2.76 -18.20
N ARG A 286 -2.15 3.61 -19.24
CA ARG A 286 -2.99 4.82 -19.25
C ARG A 286 -4.48 4.48 -19.10
N VAL A 287 -4.96 3.44 -19.79
CA VAL A 287 -6.35 2.98 -19.67
C VAL A 287 -6.65 2.54 -18.23
N VAL A 288 -5.75 1.76 -17.62
CA VAL A 288 -5.89 1.32 -16.22
C VAL A 288 -5.92 2.52 -15.29
N LEU A 289 -4.97 3.46 -15.43
CA LEU A 289 -4.91 4.68 -14.62
C LEU A 289 -6.13 5.58 -14.81
N GLY A 290 -6.72 5.62 -16.01
CA GLY A 290 -7.99 6.29 -16.27
C GLY A 290 -9.14 5.70 -15.45
N SER A 291 -9.20 4.37 -15.30
CA SER A 291 -10.16 3.71 -14.41
C SER A 291 -9.91 4.08 -12.94
N VAL A 292 -8.65 4.06 -12.50
CA VAL A 292 -8.27 4.48 -11.13
C VAL A 292 -8.69 5.92 -10.88
N LYS A 293 -8.49 6.82 -11.85
CA LYS A 293 -8.89 8.22 -11.76
C LYS A 293 -10.40 8.35 -11.58
N ALA A 294 -11.19 7.67 -12.41
CA ALA A 294 -12.65 7.72 -12.32
C ALA A 294 -13.14 7.22 -10.94
N SER A 295 -12.53 6.14 -10.42
CA SER A 295 -12.81 5.65 -9.07
C SER A 295 -12.42 6.66 -7.99
N PHE A 296 -11.25 7.29 -8.11
CA PHE A 296 -10.77 8.32 -7.19
C PHE A 296 -11.68 9.55 -7.16
N ASP A 297 -12.09 10.04 -8.33
CA ASP A 297 -12.98 11.20 -8.47
C ASP A 297 -14.36 10.91 -7.86
N LYS A 298 -14.92 9.73 -8.16
CA LYS A 298 -16.20 9.28 -7.58
C LYS A 298 -16.13 9.26 -6.05
N LYS A 299 -15.09 8.64 -5.47
CA LYS A 299 -14.92 8.54 -4.02
C LYS A 299 -14.67 9.91 -3.38
N SER A 300 -13.92 10.77 -4.06
CA SER A 300 -13.70 12.15 -3.63
C SER A 300 -15.00 12.96 -3.58
N ALA A 301 -15.86 12.85 -4.59
CA ALA A 301 -17.14 13.53 -4.62
C ALA A 301 -18.09 13.05 -3.52
N VAL A 302 -18.13 11.74 -3.23
CA VAL A 302 -18.92 11.20 -2.10
C VAL A 302 -18.45 11.77 -0.77
N LEU A 303 -17.13 11.85 -0.57
CA LEU A 303 -16.54 12.38 0.66
C LEU A 303 -16.84 13.88 0.84
N GLU A 304 -16.74 14.65 -0.24
CA GLU A 304 -17.05 16.09 -0.24
C GLU A 304 -18.54 16.36 0.02
N ALA A 305 -19.44 15.56 -0.57
CA ALA A 305 -20.88 15.64 -0.31
C ALA A 305 -21.23 15.32 1.16
N ALA A 306 -20.60 14.30 1.74
CA ALA A 306 -20.80 13.93 3.14
C ALA A 306 -20.31 15.05 4.10
N ALA A 307 -19.17 15.67 3.81
CA ALA A 307 -18.67 16.80 4.57
C ALA A 307 -19.59 18.02 4.48
N GLU A 308 -20.15 18.30 3.30
CA GLU A 308 -21.12 19.39 3.12
C GLU A 308 -22.42 19.15 3.91
N GLU A 309 -22.93 17.92 3.91
CA GLU A 309 -24.13 17.56 4.69
C GLU A 309 -23.88 17.68 6.20
N GLN A 310 -22.72 17.23 6.69
CA GLN A 310 -22.32 17.40 8.09
C GLN A 310 -22.21 18.88 8.47
N ASN A 311 -21.63 19.72 7.60
CA ASN A 311 -21.55 21.17 7.82
C ASN A 311 -22.94 21.83 7.82
N LYS A 312 -23.87 21.38 6.97
CA LYS A 312 -25.26 21.85 6.99
C LYS A 312 -25.94 21.50 8.32
N ARG A 313 -25.77 20.27 8.81
CA ARG A 313 -26.32 19.84 10.12
C ARG A 313 -25.73 20.64 11.27
N ALA A 314 -24.42 20.92 11.26
CA ALA A 314 -23.77 21.76 12.26
C ALA A 314 -24.36 23.18 12.27
N ARG A 315 -24.62 23.76 11.08
CA ARG A 315 -25.26 25.09 10.93
C ARG A 315 -26.75 25.12 11.26
N LEU A 316 -27.39 23.97 11.44
CA LEU A 316 -28.79 23.86 11.86
C LEU A 316 -28.91 23.52 13.34
N CYS A 317 -27.79 23.32 14.04
CA CYS A 317 -27.79 23.12 15.47
C CYS A 317 -27.68 24.49 16.14
N PRO A 318 -28.70 24.93 16.90
CA PRO A 318 -28.70 26.22 17.60
C PRO A 318 -27.45 26.49 18.47
N MET A 319 -26.76 25.42 18.89
CA MET A 319 -25.54 25.51 19.67
C MET A 319 -24.28 25.86 18.85
N PHE A 320 -24.26 25.60 17.55
CA PHE A 320 -23.07 25.77 16.69
C PHE A 320 -23.27 26.82 15.58
N ASP A 321 -24.50 27.26 15.35
CA ASP A 321 -24.86 28.27 14.36
C ASP A 321 -24.88 29.71 14.94
N GLY A 322 -24.59 29.85 16.23
CA GLY A 322 -24.62 31.12 16.96
C GLY A 322 -26.03 31.63 17.28
N SER A 323 -27.10 30.89 16.95
CA SER A 323 -28.48 31.34 17.21
C SER A 323 -28.79 31.40 18.71
N LEU A 324 -28.03 30.67 19.54
CA LEU A 324 -28.11 30.72 21.00
C LEU A 324 -27.27 31.86 21.63
N GLU A 325 -26.43 32.57 20.88
CA GLU A 325 -25.58 33.63 21.45
C GLU A 325 -26.38 34.77 22.09
N GLN A 326 -27.56 35.07 21.54
CA GLN A 326 -28.48 36.07 22.10
C GLN A 326 -29.06 35.69 23.49
N TYR A 327 -28.98 34.41 23.88
CA TYR A 327 -29.44 33.92 25.17
C TYR A 327 -28.30 33.72 26.19
N LEU A 328 -27.03 33.74 25.77
CA LEU A 328 -25.86 33.63 26.65
C LEU A 328 -25.84 34.70 27.78
N PRO A 329 -26.16 35.99 27.53
CA PRO A 329 -26.19 37.01 28.58
C PRO A 329 -27.26 36.76 29.65
N GLN A 330 -28.35 36.06 29.33
CA GLN A 330 -29.38 35.69 30.30
C GLN A 330 -28.96 34.52 31.20
N TRP A 331 -27.97 33.73 30.76
CA TRP A 331 -27.39 32.65 31.57
C TRP A 331 -26.20 33.14 32.41
N GLU A 332 -25.52 34.21 31.98
CA GLU A 332 -24.41 34.83 32.72
C GLU A 332 -24.86 35.86 33.78
N GLY A 333 -26.16 36.19 33.88
CA GLY A 333 -26.64 37.32 34.67
C GLY A 333 -27.85 37.07 35.56
N ASP A 334 -27.64 36.41 36.70
CA ASP A 334 -28.42 36.61 37.94
C ASP A 334 -27.50 36.43 39.17
N GLY A 335 -26.35 37.13 39.14
CA GLY A 335 -25.28 36.97 40.12
C GLY A 335 -24.56 38.25 40.51
N GLU A 336 -25.19 39.43 40.49
CA GLU A 336 -24.62 40.59 41.17
C GLU A 336 -25.64 41.32 42.05
N GLY A 337 -25.42 41.17 43.36
CA GLY A 337 -26.05 41.99 44.39
C GLY A 337 -25.62 41.59 45.80
N GLN A 338 -24.35 41.79 46.18
CA GLN A 338 -23.95 42.53 47.40
C GLN A 338 -22.42 42.51 47.62
N ARG A 339 -21.83 43.70 47.75
CA ARG A 339 -20.47 43.93 48.26
C ARG A 339 -20.28 43.40 49.68
N GLY A 340 -19.09 42.85 49.96
CA GLY A 340 -18.55 42.72 51.31
C GLY A 340 -17.12 42.16 51.31
N SER A 341 -16.13 43.04 51.46
CA SER A 341 -14.72 42.69 51.68
C SER A 341 -14.51 41.69 52.82
N SER A 342 -13.65 40.69 52.62
CA SER A 342 -12.65 40.23 53.60
C SER A 342 -11.59 39.36 52.93
N ASN A 343 -10.33 39.78 53.03
CA ASN A 343 -9.14 38.97 52.81
C ASN A 343 -9.18 37.69 53.66
N ILE A 344 -8.96 36.49 53.06
CA ILE A 344 -8.22 35.39 53.71
C ILE A 344 -7.40 34.63 52.66
N ASN A 345 -6.14 34.40 53.03
CA ASN A 345 -5.06 33.70 52.33
C ASN A 345 -5.43 32.39 51.63
N SER A 346 -4.79 32.22 50.48
CA SER A 346 -4.43 30.97 49.83
C SER A 346 -3.63 30.02 50.72
N ASN A 347 -4.08 28.77 50.87
CA ASN A 347 -3.25 27.58 50.69
C ASN A 347 -4.10 26.28 50.64
N SER A 348 -3.99 25.59 49.50
CA SER A 348 -3.91 24.13 49.30
C SER A 348 -4.67 23.17 50.24
N ASN A 349 -5.64 22.42 49.68
CA ASN A 349 -5.49 20.97 49.42
C ASN A 349 -6.77 20.40 48.76
N ASN A 350 -6.64 19.96 47.51
CA ASN A 350 -7.67 19.20 46.79
C ASN A 350 -7.59 17.72 47.17
N THR A 351 -8.60 17.22 47.87
CA THR A 351 -8.92 15.79 47.94
C THR A 351 -10.44 15.64 48.01
N SER A 352 -11.05 15.09 46.94
CA SER A 352 -12.35 14.39 46.87
C SER A 352 -12.60 14.16 45.37
N GLY A 353 -12.68 12.94 44.82
CA GLY A 353 -13.21 11.72 45.39
C GLY A 353 -14.73 11.72 45.20
N SER A 354 -15.22 11.25 44.05
CA SER A 354 -16.57 10.68 43.97
C SER A 354 -16.66 9.70 42.80
N SER A 355 -16.76 8.44 43.19
CA SER A 355 -16.92 7.24 42.41
C SER A 355 -18.41 6.96 42.22
N TYR A 356 -18.80 6.54 41.01
CA TYR A 356 -20.03 5.79 40.79
C TYR A 356 -19.68 4.44 40.18
N ALA A 357 -19.96 3.38 40.96
CA ALA A 357 -20.02 2.01 40.49
C ALA A 357 -21.37 1.76 39.80
N PRO A 358 -21.48 0.64 39.05
CA PRO A 358 -22.59 -0.24 39.34
C PRO A 358 -22.20 -1.72 39.48
N SER A 359 -23.11 -2.37 40.18
CA SER A 359 -23.12 -3.70 40.78
C SER A 359 -23.15 -4.88 39.80
N SER A 360 -22.50 -5.94 40.25
CA SER A 360 -22.51 -7.30 39.74
C SER A 360 -23.84 -8.01 40.05
N HIS A 361 -24.38 -8.75 39.07
CA HIS A 361 -25.29 -9.87 39.31
C HIS A 361 -24.84 -11.09 38.50
N SER A 362 -24.54 -12.16 39.22
CA SER A 362 -24.27 -13.50 38.70
C SER A 362 -25.59 -14.21 38.41
N GLY A 363 -25.68 -14.89 37.26
CA GLY A 363 -26.77 -15.78 36.89
C GLY A 363 -26.28 -16.84 35.91
N THR A 364 -25.94 -18.01 36.44
CA THR A 364 -25.52 -19.20 35.69
C THR A 364 -26.74 -19.92 35.13
N VAL A 365 -26.85 -20.09 33.80
CA VAL A 365 -27.67 -21.15 33.20
C VAL A 365 -26.97 -21.70 31.96
N SER A 366 -26.77 -23.02 31.99
CA SER A 366 -26.24 -23.85 30.92
C SER A 366 -27.30 -24.08 29.85
N SER A 367 -26.96 -23.94 28.56
CA SER A 367 -27.65 -24.68 27.50
C SER A 367 -26.75 -24.88 26.28
N THR A 368 -26.60 -26.15 25.93
CA THR A 368 -25.90 -26.70 24.78
C THR A 368 -26.77 -26.53 23.53
N PHE A 369 -26.25 -25.90 22.48
CA PHE A 369 -26.81 -26.02 21.13
C PHE A 369 -25.68 -26.14 20.08
N HIS A 370 -25.69 -27.28 19.41
CA HIS A 370 -24.95 -27.58 18.18
C HIS A 370 -25.65 -26.92 16.98
N GLN A 371 -24.91 -26.19 16.14
CA GLN A 371 -25.21 -25.97 14.70
C GLN A 371 -23.87 -25.88 13.97
N VAL A 372 -23.39 -26.97 13.37
CA VAL A 372 -23.61 -27.43 11.98
C VAL A 372 -23.22 -26.37 10.94
N ALA A 373 -22.05 -26.59 10.36
CA ALA A 373 -21.53 -25.89 9.18
C ALA A 373 -22.32 -26.27 7.92
N PRO A 374 -22.54 -25.37 6.95
CA PRO A 374 -22.95 -25.77 5.62
C PRO A 374 -21.73 -26.10 4.77
N SER A 375 -21.62 -27.39 4.47
CA SER A 375 -20.90 -27.95 3.33
C SER A 375 -21.55 -27.46 2.04
N MET A 376 -20.77 -26.88 1.13
CA MET A 376 -21.18 -26.64 -0.26
C MET A 376 -20.42 -27.63 -1.15
N THR A 377 -21.13 -28.71 -1.46
CA THR A 377 -20.84 -29.66 -2.53
C THR A 377 -21.09 -29.00 -3.89
N GLY A 378 -20.23 -29.30 -4.86
CA GLY A 378 -20.39 -28.86 -6.24
C GLY A 378 -21.56 -29.52 -6.95
N GLU A 379 -22.18 -28.75 -7.86
CA GLU A 379 -22.90 -29.26 -9.01
C GLU A 379 -22.40 -28.52 -10.25
N GLU A 380 -21.84 -29.29 -11.18
CA GLU A 380 -21.46 -28.87 -12.53
C GLU A 380 -22.73 -28.68 -13.36
N GLY A 381 -23.05 -27.42 -13.67
CA GLY A 381 -24.08 -27.05 -14.64
C GLY A 381 -23.46 -26.65 -15.98
N VAL A 382 -23.48 -27.58 -16.94
CA VAL A 382 -23.12 -27.35 -18.35
C VAL A 382 -24.02 -26.27 -18.96
N THR A 383 -23.45 -25.19 -19.48
CA THR A 383 -24.14 -24.25 -20.38
C THR A 383 -23.33 -24.01 -21.66
N SER A 384 -24.06 -24.11 -22.78
CA SER A 384 -23.63 -24.08 -24.17
C SER A 384 -23.15 -22.68 -24.62
N PRO A 385 -22.29 -22.55 -25.66
CA PRO A 385 -21.60 -21.30 -25.98
C PRO A 385 -22.45 -20.40 -26.88
N GLY A 386 -22.88 -19.26 -26.35
CA GLY A 386 -23.64 -18.26 -27.10
C GLY A 386 -23.24 -16.83 -26.70
N SER A 387 -22.35 -16.23 -27.49
CA SER A 387 -22.09 -14.78 -27.59
C SER A 387 -22.05 -13.98 -26.27
N ALA A 388 -21.12 -14.28 -25.38
CA ALA A 388 -20.72 -13.29 -24.38
C ALA A 388 -19.80 -12.25 -25.05
N LYS A 389 -20.28 -11.01 -25.20
CA LYS A 389 -19.38 -9.86 -25.37
C LYS A 389 -18.36 -9.94 -24.22
N PRO A 390 -17.06 -9.70 -24.44
CA PRO A 390 -16.11 -9.64 -23.34
C PRO A 390 -16.53 -8.50 -22.41
N LEU A 391 -17.20 -8.85 -21.31
CA LEU A 391 -17.42 -7.97 -20.19
C LEU A 391 -16.04 -7.74 -19.60
N PHE A 392 -15.42 -6.60 -19.97
CA PHE A 392 -14.30 -6.02 -19.24
C PHE A 392 -14.80 -5.59 -17.85
N HIS A 393 -15.21 -6.57 -17.03
CA HIS A 393 -15.35 -6.37 -15.61
C HIS A 393 -14.05 -5.75 -15.12
N ASP A 394 -14.21 -4.57 -14.52
CA ASP A 394 -13.20 -3.61 -14.13
C ASP A 394 -11.76 -4.16 -14.16
N LEU A 395 -11.02 -3.84 -15.22
CA LEU A 395 -9.63 -4.27 -15.41
C LEU A 395 -8.77 -3.87 -14.20
N TRP A 396 -9.11 -2.76 -13.55
CA TRP A 396 -8.50 -2.34 -12.29
C TRP A 396 -8.85 -3.30 -11.16
N ALA A 397 -10.13 -3.60 -10.91
CA ALA A 397 -10.52 -4.62 -9.93
C ALA A 397 -9.88 -5.99 -10.22
N THR A 398 -9.74 -6.37 -11.49
CA THR A 398 -9.07 -7.63 -11.87
C THR A 398 -7.57 -7.57 -11.54
N MET A 399 -6.90 -6.47 -11.90
CA MET A 399 -5.46 -6.27 -11.63
C MET A 399 -5.15 -6.13 -10.15
N THR A 400 -6.08 -5.59 -9.36
CA THR A 400 -5.95 -5.46 -7.91
C THR A 400 -6.71 -6.55 -7.16
N MET A 401 -7.12 -7.65 -7.79
CA MET A 401 -7.81 -8.78 -7.12
C MET A 401 -9.01 -8.36 -6.24
N GLY A 402 -9.83 -7.41 -6.69
CA GLY A 402 -11.03 -6.93 -6.00
C GLY A 402 -10.83 -5.78 -5.01
N TRP A 403 -9.61 -5.24 -4.86
CA TRP A 403 -9.36 -4.22 -3.82
C TRP A 403 -10.17 -2.93 -3.97
N ALA A 404 -10.61 -2.59 -5.18
CA ALA A 404 -11.44 -1.41 -5.42
C ALA A 404 -12.85 -1.54 -4.83
N THR A 405 -13.45 -2.73 -4.89
CA THR A 405 -14.82 -2.97 -4.37
C THR A 405 -14.85 -3.00 -2.85
N ASP A 406 -13.75 -3.43 -2.21
CA ASP A 406 -13.63 -3.50 -0.75
C ASP A 406 -13.55 -2.10 -0.09
N LEU A 407 -13.26 -1.06 -0.88
CA LEU A 407 -13.08 0.32 -0.41
C LEU A 407 -14.38 1.15 -0.39
N ASP A 408 -15.45 0.68 -1.05
CA ASP A 408 -16.77 1.32 -1.07
C ASP A 408 -17.63 0.90 0.15
N ALA A 409 -17.43 -0.30 0.70
CA ALA A 409 -18.20 -0.80 1.84
C ALA A 409 -17.91 -0.07 3.17
N GLY A 410 -16.71 0.47 3.34
CA GLY A 410 -16.30 1.19 4.56
C GLY A 410 -17.03 2.53 4.78
N LEU A 411 -17.48 3.19 3.70
CA LEU A 411 -18.30 4.40 3.79
C LEU A 411 -19.77 4.09 4.10
N GLN A 412 -20.25 2.90 3.75
CA GLN A 412 -21.61 2.46 4.10
C GLN A 412 -21.74 2.04 5.56
N GLN A 413 -20.69 1.46 6.17
CA GLN A 413 -20.72 1.04 7.57
C GLN A 413 -20.49 2.18 8.59
N GLY A 414 -20.08 3.37 8.15
CA GLY A 414 -19.89 4.54 9.03
C GLY A 414 -21.17 5.33 9.36
N VAL A 415 -22.33 4.89 8.87
CA VAL A 415 -23.62 5.62 8.97
C VAL A 415 -24.68 4.81 9.73
N GLU A 416 -24.29 3.95 10.67
CA GLU A 416 -25.23 3.45 11.68
C GLU A 416 -25.21 4.36 12.92
N VAL A 417 -26.11 5.34 12.91
CA VAL A 417 -26.51 6.08 14.11
C VAL A 417 -27.32 5.10 14.97
N PRO A 418 -27.02 4.93 16.27
CA PRO A 418 -27.87 4.12 17.14
C PRO A 418 -29.25 4.76 17.20
N GLY A 419 -30.24 4.07 16.65
CA GLY A 419 -31.64 4.46 16.73
C GLY A 419 -32.07 4.55 18.19
N MET A 420 -32.40 5.76 18.63
CA MET A 420 -33.31 5.94 19.76
C MET A 420 -34.70 5.44 19.33
N GLU A 421 -34.96 4.16 19.55
CA GLU A 421 -36.31 3.64 19.71
C GLU A 421 -36.45 3.17 21.15
N GLY A 422 -37.32 3.84 21.91
CA GLY A 422 -37.83 3.33 23.18
C GLY A 422 -38.05 4.36 24.29
N VAL A 423 -39.18 5.08 24.17
CA VAL A 423 -40.02 5.69 25.24
C VAL A 423 -39.42 6.79 26.12
#